data_AF-A0A2W0A7J8-F1
#
_entry.id   AF-A0A2W0A7J8-F1
#
_cell.length_a   1.000
_cell.length_b   1.000
_cell.length_c   1.000
_cell.angle_alpha   90.00
_cell.angle_beta   90.00
_cell.angle_gamma   90.00
#
_symmetry.space_group_name_H-M   'P 1'
#
loop_
_entity.id
_entity.type
_entity.pdbx_description
1 polymer ?
#
loop_
_entity_poly.entity_id
_entity_poly.type
_entity_poly.pdbx_seq_one_letter_code
_entity_poly.pdbx_strand_id
1 'polypeptide(L)'
;MRERALIHVAGPPGSGKTTFVEAMLSAGGGPILAARCIRDDALRQARETAPVTHPELRRYRQAGASGVALFTFPENDLGSDAFFVTNLMTDYSRAVLLEGDNPLGFTDLAVFVAPAPADDEALFVRRTRNLVATKRARAAIAERYAGIQHAQLVVVNIRSESERKRGEQIVADVVRLRKEEDLYDDILGFCGSRIPITAVVANLTDPDDPGRKKALARARRALRSRSS
;
A
#
# COMPACT_ATOMS: atom_id res chain seq x y z
N MET A 1 -13.12 16.36 -17.90
CA MET A 1 -12.99 15.74 -16.56
C MET A 1 -11.50 15.55 -16.31
N ARG A 2 -10.90 16.15 -15.28
CA ARG A 2 -9.47 15.92 -14.99
C ARG A 2 -9.34 14.56 -14.31
N GLU A 3 -8.50 13.68 -14.85
CA GLU A 3 -8.23 12.39 -14.23
C GLU A 3 -7.54 12.58 -12.87
N ARG A 4 -8.03 11.89 -11.85
CA ARG A 4 -7.45 11.89 -10.51
C ARG A 4 -6.46 10.75 -10.39
N ALA A 5 -5.33 10.99 -9.74
CA ALA A 5 -4.43 9.89 -9.39
C ALA A 5 -5.00 9.11 -8.19
N LEU A 6 -5.08 7.78 -8.32
CA LEU A 6 -5.50 6.87 -7.25
C LEU A 6 -4.28 6.14 -6.71
N ILE A 7 -3.97 6.35 -5.43
CA ILE A 7 -2.80 5.73 -4.79
C ILE A 7 -3.28 4.88 -3.62
N HIS A 8 -2.99 3.58 -3.67
CA HIS A 8 -3.30 2.65 -2.59
C HIS A 8 -2.08 2.45 -1.70
N VAL A 9 -2.29 2.46 -0.38
CA VAL A 9 -1.27 2.27 0.65
C VAL A 9 -1.67 1.08 1.52
N ALA A 10 -1.07 -0.06 1.22
CA ALA A 10 -1.21 -1.33 1.91
C ALA A 10 -0.11 -1.57 2.95
N GLY A 11 -0.26 -2.63 3.73
CA GLY A 11 0.72 -3.07 4.73
C GLY A 11 0.06 -3.57 6.01
N PRO A 12 0.78 -4.35 6.84
CA PRO A 12 0.22 -4.89 8.08
C PRO A 12 -0.04 -3.78 9.12
N PRO A 13 -0.81 -4.06 10.18
CA PRO A 13 -0.97 -3.15 11.31
C PRO A 13 0.38 -2.71 11.88
N GLY A 14 0.48 -1.46 12.34
CA GLY A 14 1.71 -0.91 12.94
C GLY A 14 2.86 -0.60 11.97
N SER A 15 2.74 -0.92 10.68
CA SER A 15 3.85 -0.72 9.72
C SER A 15 4.18 0.76 9.42
N GLY A 16 3.30 1.69 9.77
CA GLY A 16 3.49 3.12 9.50
C GLY A 16 2.80 3.64 8.24
N LYS A 17 1.83 2.90 7.68
CA LYS A 17 0.97 3.36 6.57
C LYS A 17 0.45 4.79 6.78
N THR A 18 -0.16 5.05 7.93
CA THR A 18 -0.71 6.36 8.28
C THR A 18 0.36 7.44 8.29
N THR A 19 1.56 7.15 8.81
CA THR A 19 2.69 8.09 8.74
C THR A 19 3.14 8.37 7.31
N PHE A 20 3.10 7.36 6.43
CA PHE A 20 3.38 7.56 5.01
C PHE A 20 2.30 8.42 4.33
N VAL A 21 1.02 8.17 4.62
CA VAL A 21 -0.12 8.95 4.11
C VAL A 21 -0.03 10.41 4.57
N GLU A 22 0.23 10.66 5.86
CA GLU A 22 0.47 12.02 6.39
C GLU A 22 1.62 12.69 5.67
N ALA A 23 2.74 11.99 5.49
CA ALA A 23 3.88 12.53 4.79
C ALA A 23 3.55 12.87 3.33
N MET A 24 2.69 12.11 2.64
CA MET A 24 2.22 12.42 1.29
C MET A 24 1.26 13.61 1.25
N LEU A 25 0.36 13.74 2.22
CA LEU A 25 -0.56 14.86 2.36
C LEU A 25 0.19 16.17 2.60
N SER A 26 1.07 16.20 3.61
CA SER A 26 1.88 17.38 3.93
C SER A 26 2.85 17.75 2.81
N ALA A 27 3.27 16.77 2.02
CA ALA A 27 4.15 16.95 0.85
C ALA A 27 3.41 17.37 -0.43
N GLY A 28 2.07 17.34 -0.43
CA GLY A 28 1.23 17.55 -1.59
C GLY A 28 1.13 19.03 -1.98
N GLY A 29 1.21 19.32 -3.28
CA GLY A 29 1.09 20.68 -3.83
C GLY A 29 -0.31 20.99 -4.38
N GLY A 30 -1.36 20.39 -3.84
CA GLY A 30 -2.74 20.56 -4.30
C GLY A 30 -3.74 19.73 -3.48
N PRO A 31 -5.05 19.81 -3.80
CA PRO A 31 -6.07 19.13 -3.02
C PRO A 31 -5.97 17.61 -3.17
N ILE A 32 -5.81 16.92 -2.05
CA ILE A 32 -5.69 15.46 -1.95
C ILE A 32 -6.75 14.97 -0.97
N LEU A 33 -7.52 13.98 -1.40
CA LEU A 33 -8.49 13.28 -0.55
C LEU A 33 -7.82 12.06 0.08
N ALA A 34 -8.25 11.68 1.27
CA ALA A 34 -7.76 10.47 1.94
C ALA A 34 -8.91 9.62 2.48
N ALA A 35 -9.00 8.37 2.02
CA ALA A 35 -9.93 7.40 2.51
C ALA A 35 -9.20 6.35 3.36
N ARG A 36 -9.73 6.06 4.55
CA ARG A 36 -9.43 4.83 5.28
C ARG A 36 -10.37 3.76 4.74
N CYS A 37 -9.83 2.68 4.20
CA CYS A 37 -10.60 1.62 3.57
C CYS A 37 -10.50 0.34 4.42
N ILE A 38 -11.65 -0.24 4.74
CA ILE A 38 -11.75 -1.45 5.55
C ILE A 38 -12.69 -2.43 4.85
N ARG A 39 -12.22 -3.64 4.61
CA ARG A 39 -13.07 -4.72 4.13
C ARG A 39 -13.85 -5.30 5.31
N ASP A 40 -15.17 -5.37 5.18
CA ASP A 40 -16.08 -6.00 6.14
C ASP A 40 -17.14 -6.80 5.39
N ASP A 41 -16.94 -8.11 5.32
CA ASP A 41 -17.81 -9.03 4.59
C ASP A 41 -19.14 -9.30 5.30
N ALA A 42 -19.33 -8.78 6.52
CA ALA A 42 -20.65 -8.80 7.18
C ALA A 42 -21.60 -7.73 6.61
N LEU A 43 -21.08 -6.74 5.88
CA LEU A 43 -21.90 -5.72 5.23
C LEU A 43 -22.54 -6.27 3.96
N ARG A 44 -23.77 -5.82 3.68
CA ARG A 44 -24.46 -6.11 2.41
C ARG A 44 -24.05 -5.17 1.27
N GLN A 45 -23.66 -3.95 1.61
CA GLN A 45 -23.32 -2.87 0.70
C GLN A 45 -22.24 -1.99 1.32
N ALA A 46 -21.40 -1.40 0.48
CA ALA A 46 -20.43 -0.42 0.93
C ALA A 46 -21.08 0.79 1.64
N ARG A 47 -20.32 1.38 2.57
CA ARG A 47 -20.74 2.51 3.38
C ARG A 47 -19.62 3.52 3.54
N GLU A 48 -19.95 4.78 3.28
CA GLU A 48 -19.11 5.92 3.61
C GLU A 48 -19.54 6.54 4.95
N THR A 49 -18.58 6.86 5.80
CA THR A 49 -18.76 7.69 6.99
C THR A 49 -17.57 8.63 7.18
N ALA A 50 -17.70 9.69 7.98
CA ALA A 50 -16.58 10.58 8.29
C ALA A 50 -16.53 11.01 9.78
N PRO A 51 -16.53 10.06 10.74
CA PRO A 51 -16.58 10.40 12.16
C PRO A 51 -15.45 11.34 12.58
N VAL A 52 -15.80 12.44 13.25
CA VAL A 52 -14.85 13.47 13.71
C VAL A 52 -13.87 12.90 14.73
N THR A 53 -14.30 11.93 15.53
CA THR A 53 -13.51 11.29 16.60
C THR A 53 -12.57 10.20 16.10
N HIS A 54 -12.65 9.79 14.83
CA HIS A 54 -11.82 8.71 14.31
C HIS A 54 -10.34 9.12 14.27
N PRO A 55 -9.44 8.36 14.91
CA PRO A 55 -8.05 8.78 15.10
C PRO A 55 -7.30 9.00 13.79
N GLU A 56 -7.36 8.06 12.84
CA GLU A 56 -6.70 8.19 11.53
C GLU A 56 -7.28 9.34 10.69
N LEU A 57 -8.61 9.51 10.65
CA LEU A 57 -9.20 10.62 9.88
C LEU A 57 -8.81 11.99 10.46
N ARG A 58 -8.70 12.11 11.79
CA ARG A 58 -8.17 13.33 12.43
C ARG A 58 -6.73 13.61 12.00
N ARG A 59 -5.90 12.58 11.94
CA ARG A 59 -4.51 12.67 11.48
C ARG A 59 -4.43 13.11 10.02
N TYR A 60 -5.26 12.57 9.12
CA TYR A 60 -5.31 13.01 7.72
C TYR A 60 -5.71 14.48 7.60
N ARG A 61 -6.72 14.93 8.35
CA ARG A 61 -7.12 16.35 8.38
C ARG A 61 -5.97 17.25 8.87
N GLN A 62 -5.29 16.86 9.94
CA GLN A 62 -4.14 17.59 10.49
C GLN A 62 -2.96 17.64 9.49
N ALA A 63 -2.77 16.60 8.69
CA ALA A 63 -1.76 16.55 7.64
C ALA A 63 -2.17 17.30 6.35
N GLY A 64 -3.37 17.89 6.29
CA GLY A 64 -3.80 18.75 5.18
C GLY A 64 -4.65 18.06 4.12
N ALA A 65 -5.28 16.91 4.41
CA ALA A 65 -6.27 16.32 3.50
C ALA A 65 -7.45 17.28 3.27
N SER A 66 -7.82 17.46 2.00
CA SER A 66 -8.93 18.34 1.60
C SER A 66 -10.30 17.74 1.89
N GLY A 67 -10.37 16.42 1.95
CA GLY A 67 -11.56 15.64 2.32
C GLY A 67 -11.12 14.29 2.84
N VAL A 68 -11.88 13.74 3.79
CA VAL A 68 -11.56 12.45 4.42
C VAL A 68 -12.80 11.60 4.60
N ALA A 69 -12.66 10.30 4.43
CA ALA A 69 -13.73 9.34 4.73
C ALA A 69 -13.18 8.03 5.30
N LEU A 70 -14.01 7.36 6.08
CA LEU A 70 -13.93 5.93 6.34
C LEU A 70 -14.89 5.24 5.36
N PHE A 71 -14.33 4.41 4.49
CA PHE A 71 -15.06 3.63 3.52
C PHE A 71 -14.97 2.14 3.89
N THR A 72 -16.10 1.56 4.29
CA THR A 72 -16.19 0.15 4.64
C THR A 72 -16.95 -0.58 3.54
N PHE A 73 -16.44 -1.71 3.07
CA PHE A 73 -17.00 -2.41 1.90
C PHE A 73 -16.87 -3.93 2.01
N PRO A 74 -17.81 -4.71 1.47
CA PRO A 74 -17.71 -6.17 1.39
C PRO A 74 -16.90 -6.65 0.17
N GLU A 75 -16.44 -7.90 0.15
CA GLU A 75 -15.66 -8.50 -0.97
C GLU A 75 -16.30 -8.35 -2.35
N ASN A 76 -17.62 -8.49 -2.43
CA ASN A 76 -18.35 -8.42 -3.70
C ASN A 76 -18.34 -7.02 -4.33
N ASP A 77 -17.90 -5.99 -3.61
CA ASP A 77 -17.74 -4.62 -4.09
C ASP A 77 -16.29 -4.29 -4.54
N LEU A 78 -15.42 -5.30 -4.73
CA LEU A 78 -14.08 -5.07 -5.28
C LEU A 78 -14.13 -4.59 -6.75
N GLY A 79 -13.51 -3.45 -7.04
CA GLY A 79 -13.58 -2.83 -8.37
C GLY A 79 -14.91 -2.09 -8.64
N SER A 80 -15.65 -1.78 -7.57
CA SER A 80 -17.00 -1.23 -7.65
C SER A 80 -17.06 0.29 -7.86
N ASP A 81 -18.06 0.71 -8.64
CA ASP A 81 -18.51 2.09 -8.78
C ASP A 81 -18.93 2.71 -7.44
N ALA A 82 -19.24 1.91 -6.42
CA ALA A 82 -19.67 2.35 -5.09
C ALA A 82 -18.70 3.34 -4.44
N PHE A 83 -17.39 3.16 -4.62
CA PHE A 83 -16.40 4.13 -4.13
C PHE A 83 -16.49 5.46 -4.88
N PHE A 84 -16.69 5.44 -6.20
CA PHE A 84 -16.70 6.63 -7.05
C PHE A 84 -17.94 7.51 -6.88
N VAL A 85 -19.05 6.95 -6.38
CA VAL A 85 -20.29 7.69 -6.09
C VAL A 85 -20.40 8.22 -4.65
N THR A 86 -19.34 8.06 -3.85
CA THR A 86 -19.27 8.61 -2.48
C THR A 86 -19.28 10.13 -2.45
N ASN A 87 -19.71 10.71 -1.33
CA ASN A 87 -19.65 12.14 -1.07
C ASN A 87 -18.20 12.64 -1.12
N LEU A 88 -17.24 11.88 -0.57
CA LEU A 88 -15.81 12.17 -0.70
C LEU A 88 -15.41 12.42 -2.16
N MET A 89 -15.93 11.60 -3.09
CA MET A 89 -15.56 11.70 -4.50
C MET A 89 -16.22 12.87 -5.24
N THR A 90 -17.21 13.55 -4.64
CA THR A 90 -17.78 14.79 -5.18
C THR A 90 -16.81 15.97 -5.07
N ASP A 91 -15.90 15.95 -4.09
CA ASP A 91 -14.92 17.01 -3.86
C ASP A 91 -13.88 17.11 -4.98
N TYR A 92 -13.54 18.34 -5.38
CA TYR A 92 -12.45 18.57 -6.32
C TYR A 92 -11.12 18.14 -5.71
N SER A 93 -10.41 17.26 -6.40
CA SER A 93 -9.09 16.80 -6.00
C SER A 93 -8.22 16.45 -7.19
N ARG A 94 -6.91 16.47 -6.97
CA ARG A 94 -5.91 15.95 -7.92
C ARG A 94 -5.64 14.47 -7.70
N ALA A 95 -5.86 13.99 -6.48
CA ALA A 95 -5.59 12.61 -6.11
C ALA A 95 -6.41 12.15 -4.92
N VAL A 96 -6.51 10.83 -4.81
CA VAL A 96 -7.14 10.12 -3.71
C VAL A 96 -6.15 9.10 -3.16
N LEU A 97 -5.91 9.17 -1.85
CA LEU A 97 -5.11 8.19 -1.12
C LEU A 97 -6.05 7.19 -0.46
N LEU A 98 -5.84 5.90 -0.71
CA LEU A 98 -6.60 4.80 -0.12
C LEU A 98 -5.69 4.06 0.85
N GLU A 99 -5.92 4.20 2.16
CA GLU A 99 -5.14 3.49 3.18
C GLU A 99 -5.90 2.28 3.70
N GLY A 100 -5.28 1.10 3.70
CA GLY A 100 -5.86 -0.13 4.24
C GLY A 100 -6.19 -1.14 3.14
N ASP A 101 -7.38 -1.72 3.19
CA ASP A 101 -7.85 -2.64 2.14
C ASP A 101 -8.11 -1.88 0.85
N ASN A 102 -8.02 -2.56 -0.30
CA ASN A 102 -8.21 -1.91 -1.60
C ASN A 102 -9.64 -2.16 -2.11
N PRO A 103 -10.53 -1.14 -2.13
CA PRO A 103 -11.85 -1.29 -2.73
C PRO A 103 -11.83 -1.31 -4.26
N LEU A 104 -10.68 -1.00 -4.89
CA LEU A 104 -10.55 -0.83 -6.33
C LEU A 104 -9.78 -1.98 -6.99
N GLY A 105 -10.22 -2.39 -8.18
CA GLY A 105 -9.46 -3.34 -9.01
C GLY A 105 -8.22 -2.72 -9.68
N PHE A 106 -8.08 -1.38 -9.62
CA PHE A 106 -6.99 -0.65 -10.25
C PHE A 106 -6.59 0.58 -9.43
N THR A 107 -5.28 0.85 -9.37
CA THR A 107 -4.70 2.10 -8.87
C THR A 107 -3.49 2.52 -9.70
N ASP A 108 -3.19 3.82 -9.73
CA ASP A 108 -2.05 4.38 -10.45
C ASP A 108 -0.72 4.10 -9.76
N LEU A 109 -0.78 3.94 -8.43
CA LEU A 109 0.35 3.50 -7.64
C LEU A 109 -0.11 2.61 -6.48
N ALA A 110 0.32 1.35 -6.50
CA ALA A 110 0.20 0.45 -5.36
C ALA A 110 1.45 0.57 -4.47
N VAL A 111 1.27 1.03 -3.23
CA VAL A 111 2.30 1.16 -2.22
C VAL A 111 2.11 0.10 -1.15
N PHE A 112 3.20 -0.52 -0.70
CA PHE A 112 3.21 -1.40 0.46
C PHE A 112 4.19 -0.88 1.49
N VAL A 113 3.69 -0.55 2.69
CA VAL A 113 4.52 -0.15 3.83
C VAL A 113 4.68 -1.36 4.74
N ALA A 114 5.90 -1.88 4.81
CA ALA A 114 6.28 -2.97 5.69
C ALA A 114 6.94 -2.41 6.97
N PRO A 115 6.72 -3.03 8.14
CA PRO A 115 7.55 -2.74 9.31
C PRO A 115 8.97 -3.29 9.10
N ALA A 116 9.93 -2.84 9.90
CA ALA A 116 11.18 -3.56 10.03
C ALA A 116 10.90 -5.02 10.46
N PRO A 117 11.54 -6.02 9.82
CA PRO A 117 11.38 -7.41 10.21
C PRO A 117 12.02 -7.67 11.59
N ALA A 118 11.47 -8.65 12.33
CA ALA A 118 12.14 -9.24 13.48
C ALA A 118 13.37 -10.07 13.03
N ASP A 119 14.21 -10.51 13.98
CA ASP A 119 15.48 -11.19 13.66
C ASP A 119 15.31 -12.53 12.93
N ASP A 120 14.22 -13.24 13.19
CA ASP A 120 13.87 -14.55 12.61
C ASP A 120 12.86 -14.44 11.46
N GLU A 121 12.51 -13.22 11.06
CA GLU A 121 11.45 -12.99 10.11
C GLU A 121 11.98 -12.87 8.68
N ALA A 122 11.41 -13.68 7.78
CA ALA A 122 11.76 -13.71 6.37
C ALA A 122 10.56 -13.33 5.49
N LEU A 123 10.85 -12.75 4.32
CA LEU A 123 9.81 -12.45 3.32
C LEU A 123 9.20 -13.74 2.74
N PHE A 124 10.05 -14.74 2.48
CA PHE A 124 9.65 -16.01 1.87
C PHE A 124 9.56 -17.12 2.90
N VAL A 125 8.46 -17.84 2.88
CA VAL A 125 8.24 -19.07 3.63
C VAL A 125 8.01 -20.23 2.66
N ARG A 126 8.31 -21.45 3.10
CA ARG A 126 7.97 -22.66 2.34
C ARG A 126 6.55 -23.08 2.69
N ARG A 127 5.67 -23.17 1.69
CA ARG A 127 4.34 -23.77 1.83
C ARG A 127 4.27 -25.06 1.02
N THR A 128 3.86 -26.13 1.69
CA THR A 128 3.56 -27.41 1.04
C THR A 128 2.10 -27.39 0.60
N ARG A 129 1.83 -27.38 -0.71
CA ARG A 129 0.49 -27.65 -1.24
C ARG A 129 0.38 -29.13 -1.58
N ASN A 130 -0.58 -29.84 -0.98
CA ASN A 130 -1.02 -31.15 -1.46
C ASN A 130 -1.93 -30.93 -2.68
N LEU A 131 -1.33 -30.63 -3.83
CA LEU A 131 -2.03 -30.83 -5.11
C LEU A 131 -1.76 -32.28 -5.51
N VAL A 132 -2.84 -33.00 -5.77
CA VAL A 132 -2.90 -34.44 -6.07
C VAL A 132 -1.70 -34.84 -6.95
N ALA A 133 -0.81 -35.66 -6.37
CA ALA A 133 0.36 -36.31 -6.97
C ALA A 133 1.74 -35.58 -7.05
N THR A 134 1.98 -34.41 -6.42
CA THR A 134 3.38 -33.94 -6.26
C THR A 134 3.60 -33.09 -4.99
N LYS A 135 4.35 -33.63 -4.01
CA LYS A 135 4.82 -32.87 -2.83
C LYS A 135 5.99 -31.96 -3.22
N ARG A 136 5.73 -30.83 -3.88
CA ARG A 136 6.74 -29.76 -4.05
C ARG A 136 6.47 -28.67 -3.02
N ALA A 137 7.45 -28.41 -2.16
CA ALA A 137 7.43 -27.20 -1.33
C ALA A 137 7.61 -26.00 -2.26
N ARG A 138 6.64 -25.08 -2.26
CA ARG A 138 6.70 -23.85 -3.04
C ARG A 138 7.04 -22.66 -2.15
N ALA A 139 7.74 -21.69 -2.72
CA ALA A 139 7.91 -20.41 -2.06
C ALA A 139 6.54 -19.71 -1.93
N ALA A 140 6.33 -19.03 -0.82
CA ALA A 140 5.17 -18.19 -0.58
C ALA A 140 5.60 -16.95 0.19
N ILE A 141 4.82 -15.87 0.05
CA ILE A 141 5.00 -14.68 0.88
C ILE A 141 4.50 -15.00 2.30
N ALA A 142 5.29 -14.65 3.31
CA ALA A 142 4.85 -14.76 4.69
C ALA A 142 3.59 -13.89 4.92
N GLU A 143 2.65 -14.38 5.71
CA GLU A 143 1.31 -13.79 5.84
C GLU A 143 1.33 -12.31 6.22
N ARG A 144 2.28 -11.90 7.07
CA ARG A 144 2.47 -10.50 7.46
C ARG A 144 2.79 -9.56 6.29
N TYR A 145 3.38 -10.08 5.22
CA TYR A 145 3.72 -9.33 4.02
C TYR A 145 2.72 -9.56 2.87
N ALA A 146 1.59 -10.21 3.12
CA ALA A 146 0.58 -10.45 2.10
C ALA A 146 0.19 -9.15 1.38
N GLY A 147 0.29 -9.15 0.04
CA GLY A 147 0.01 -7.99 -0.81
C GLY A 147 1.25 -7.28 -1.33
N ILE A 148 2.42 -7.48 -0.70
CA ILE A 148 3.69 -6.86 -1.15
C ILE A 148 4.06 -7.26 -2.58
N GLN A 149 3.65 -8.46 -3.02
CA GLN A 149 3.90 -8.98 -4.35
C GLN A 149 3.16 -8.19 -5.46
N HIS A 150 2.13 -7.42 -5.10
CA HIS A 150 1.37 -6.56 -6.03
C HIS A 150 1.83 -5.09 -5.99
N ALA A 151 2.75 -4.74 -5.09
CA ALA A 151 3.20 -3.38 -4.92
C ALA A 151 4.17 -2.93 -6.03
N GLN A 152 4.08 -1.65 -6.37
CA GLN A 152 5.00 -0.94 -7.26
C GLN A 152 6.00 -0.07 -6.48
N LEU A 153 5.63 0.33 -5.27
CA LEU A 153 6.49 0.98 -4.29
C LEU A 153 6.44 0.20 -2.99
N VAL A 154 7.58 -0.27 -2.50
CA VAL A 154 7.73 -0.88 -1.18
C VAL A 154 8.56 0.03 -0.30
N VAL A 155 8.06 0.32 0.89
CA VAL A 155 8.78 1.05 1.92
C VAL A 155 8.90 0.15 3.14
N VAL A 156 10.13 -0.23 3.48
CA VAL A 156 10.42 -0.91 4.74
C VAL A 156 10.73 0.16 5.78
N ASN A 157 9.77 0.37 6.67
CA ASN A 157 9.79 1.43 7.66
C ASN A 157 10.60 1.02 8.89
N ILE A 158 11.78 1.60 9.04
CA ILE A 158 12.66 1.43 10.19
C ILE A 158 12.43 2.55 11.22
N ARG A 159 12.68 2.25 12.49
CA ARG A 159 12.62 3.18 13.63
C ARG A 159 14.00 3.59 14.13
N SER A 160 15.01 2.77 13.86
CA SER A 160 16.41 3.03 14.21
C SER A 160 17.38 2.42 13.20
N GLU A 161 18.62 2.90 13.20
CA GLU A 161 19.68 2.39 12.32
C GLU A 161 20.01 0.91 12.54
N SER A 162 19.80 0.39 13.76
CA SER A 162 19.96 -1.04 14.06
C SER A 162 19.05 -1.95 13.22
N GLU A 163 17.92 -1.43 12.72
CA GLU A 163 16.99 -2.19 11.89
C GLU A 163 17.33 -2.15 10.40
N ARG A 164 18.20 -1.23 9.98
CA ARG A 164 18.47 -0.94 8.56
C ARG A 164 18.91 -2.18 7.80
N LYS A 165 19.87 -2.94 8.32
CA LYS A 165 20.39 -4.17 7.68
C LYS A 165 19.27 -5.18 7.41
N ARG A 166 18.36 -5.38 8.37
CA ARG A 166 17.24 -6.32 8.20
C ARG A 166 16.20 -5.77 7.21
N GLY A 167 15.97 -4.46 7.22
CA GLY A 167 15.13 -3.82 6.22
C GLY A 167 15.69 -3.96 4.80
N GLU A 168 17.01 -3.85 4.65
CA GLU A 168 17.71 -4.04 3.37
C GLU A 168 17.57 -5.47 2.86
N GLN A 169 17.54 -6.47 3.75
CA GLN A 169 17.28 -7.85 3.39
C GLN A 169 15.87 -8.02 2.77
N ILE A 170 14.84 -7.42 3.36
CA ILE A 170 13.49 -7.45 2.78
C ILE A 170 13.46 -6.76 1.41
N VAL A 171 14.15 -5.62 1.26
CA VAL A 171 14.28 -4.94 -0.04
C VAL A 171 14.98 -5.83 -1.07
N ALA A 172 16.04 -6.54 -0.68
CA ALA A 172 16.74 -7.48 -1.55
C ALA A 172 15.82 -8.64 -1.96
N ASP A 173 15.06 -9.21 -1.04
CA ASP A 173 14.13 -10.31 -1.31
C ASP A 173 12.98 -9.86 -2.23
N VAL A 174 12.45 -8.65 -2.06
CA VAL A 174 11.48 -8.05 -2.99
C VAL A 174 12.05 -7.91 -4.40
N VAL A 175 13.34 -7.57 -4.54
CA VAL A 175 14.02 -7.53 -5.83
C VAL A 175 14.20 -8.94 -6.41
N ARG A 176 14.55 -9.93 -5.57
CA ARG A 176 14.68 -11.34 -5.97
C ARG A 176 13.38 -11.91 -6.50
N LEU A 177 12.24 -11.60 -5.86
CA LEU A 177 10.90 -11.97 -6.33
C LEU A 177 10.63 -11.59 -7.80
N ARG A 178 11.24 -10.50 -8.29
CA ARG A 178 11.05 -10.03 -9.67
C ARG A 178 12.08 -10.61 -10.65
N LYS A 179 13.20 -11.12 -10.17
CA LYS A 179 14.34 -11.56 -10.97
C LYS A 179 14.47 -13.08 -11.05
N GLU A 180 14.23 -13.78 -9.95
CA GLU A 180 14.35 -15.24 -9.86
C GLU A 180 13.08 -15.89 -10.41
N GLU A 181 13.25 -16.70 -11.45
CA GLU A 181 12.13 -17.33 -12.18
C GLU A 181 11.31 -18.26 -11.28
N ASP A 182 11.97 -19.09 -10.47
CA ASP A 182 11.29 -19.98 -9.53
C ASP A 182 10.41 -19.22 -8.52
N LEU A 183 10.91 -18.10 -7.96
CA LEU A 183 10.13 -17.27 -7.03
C LEU A 183 8.97 -16.57 -7.74
N TYR A 184 9.22 -16.10 -8.96
CA TYR A 184 8.19 -15.46 -9.77
C TYR A 184 7.06 -16.45 -10.06
N ASP A 185 7.38 -17.65 -10.51
CA ASP A 185 6.40 -18.68 -10.88
C ASP A 185 5.63 -19.21 -9.66
N ASP A 186 6.31 -19.39 -8.52
CA ASP A 186 5.67 -19.88 -7.30
C ASP A 186 4.72 -18.85 -6.67
N ILE A 187 5.06 -17.56 -6.73
CA ILE A 187 4.35 -16.49 -5.98
C ILE A 187 3.43 -15.65 -6.87
N LEU A 188 3.89 -15.24 -8.05
CA LEU A 188 3.14 -14.38 -8.96
C LEU A 188 2.46 -15.21 -10.06
N GLY A 189 3.12 -16.28 -10.50
CA GLY A 189 2.64 -17.21 -11.51
C GLY A 189 2.43 -16.57 -12.89
N PHE A 190 1.74 -17.31 -13.75
CA PHE A 190 1.53 -16.99 -15.15
C PHE A 190 0.75 -15.67 -15.39
N CYS A 191 -0.14 -15.29 -14.47
CA CYS A 191 -0.87 -14.02 -14.53
C CYS A 191 -0.13 -12.86 -13.82
N GLY A 192 1.04 -13.12 -13.26
CA GLY A 192 1.92 -12.11 -12.70
C GLY A 192 2.41 -11.16 -13.79
N SER A 193 2.61 -9.90 -13.44
CA SER A 193 3.36 -8.96 -14.28
C SER A 193 4.67 -8.58 -13.59
N ARG A 194 5.76 -8.48 -14.37
CA ARG A 194 7.06 -7.96 -13.91
C ARG A 194 7.00 -6.43 -13.82
N ILE A 195 6.10 -5.91 -13.00
CA ILE A 195 5.97 -4.46 -12.82
C ILE A 195 7.27 -3.94 -12.18
N PRO A 196 7.90 -2.90 -12.74
CA PRO A 196 9.05 -2.26 -12.11
C PRO A 196 8.73 -1.85 -10.68
N ILE A 197 9.54 -2.32 -9.74
CA ILE A 197 9.37 -2.05 -8.32
C ILE A 197 10.41 -1.05 -7.84
N THR A 198 9.97 -0.05 -7.09
CA THR A 198 10.85 0.77 -6.26
C THR A 198 10.76 0.24 -4.85
N ALA A 199 11.85 -0.28 -4.29
CA ALA A 199 11.89 -0.72 -2.91
C ALA A 199 12.95 0.09 -2.14
N VAL A 200 12.60 0.59 -0.96
CA VAL A 200 13.47 1.41 -0.12
C VAL A 200 13.33 1.04 1.35
N VAL A 201 14.42 1.19 2.09
CA VAL A 201 14.41 1.25 3.55
C VAL A 201 14.36 2.72 3.95
N ALA A 202 13.47 3.08 4.86
CA ALA A 202 13.28 4.46 5.25
C ALA A 202 12.83 4.58 6.71
N ASN A 203 13.34 5.57 7.44
CA ASN A 203 12.66 6.05 8.63
C ASN A 203 11.57 7.06 8.22
N LEU A 204 10.30 6.66 8.29
CA LEU A 204 9.19 7.53 7.87
C LEU A 204 8.98 8.75 8.77
N THR A 205 9.48 8.72 9.99
CA THR A 205 9.36 9.84 10.94
C THR A 205 10.46 10.88 10.78
N ASP A 206 11.60 10.51 10.20
CA ASP A 206 12.71 11.41 9.92
C ASP A 206 12.50 12.10 8.56
N PRO A 207 12.30 13.43 8.50
CA PRO A 207 12.14 14.16 7.23
C PRO A 207 13.40 14.17 6.37
N ASP A 208 14.57 13.94 6.98
CA ASP A 208 15.84 13.96 6.27
C ASP A 208 16.30 12.62 5.74
N ASP A 209 15.66 11.52 6.17
CA ASP A 209 15.92 10.17 5.70
C ASP A 209 15.85 10.09 4.15
N PRO A 210 16.94 9.67 3.48
CA PRO A 210 17.00 9.58 2.03
C PRO A 210 15.96 8.62 1.42
N GLY A 211 15.66 7.52 2.12
CA GLY A 211 14.66 6.54 1.70
C GLY A 211 13.25 7.13 1.70
N ARG A 212 12.91 7.90 2.73
CA ARG A 212 11.64 8.64 2.81
C ARG A 212 11.53 9.64 1.67
N LYS A 213 12.57 10.46 1.43
CA LYS A 213 12.61 11.42 0.33
C LYS A 213 12.39 10.73 -1.02
N LYS A 214 13.04 9.59 -1.26
CA LYS A 214 12.89 8.78 -2.48
C LYS A 214 11.49 8.21 -2.64
N ALA A 215 10.90 7.65 -1.58
CA ALA A 215 9.53 7.13 -1.61
C ALA A 215 8.51 8.22 -1.94
N LEU A 216 8.60 9.38 -1.27
CA LEU A 216 7.71 10.51 -1.54
C LEU A 216 7.90 11.08 -2.95
N ALA A 217 9.13 11.13 -3.47
CA ALA A 217 9.38 11.55 -4.85
C ALA A 217 8.71 10.60 -5.85
N ARG A 218 8.79 9.27 -5.65
CA ARG A 218 8.12 8.27 -6.48
C ARG A 218 6.59 8.39 -6.43
N ALA A 219 6.04 8.64 -5.25
CA ALA A 219 4.60 8.84 -5.07
C ALA A 219 4.12 10.15 -5.74
N ARG A 220 4.84 11.26 -5.54
CA ARG A 220 4.55 12.54 -6.21
C ARG A 220 4.60 12.45 -7.73
N ARG A 221 5.46 11.60 -8.30
CA ARG A 221 5.49 11.37 -9.76
C ARG A 221 4.19 10.75 -10.26
N ALA A 222 3.60 9.81 -9.51
CA ALA A 222 2.31 9.23 -9.84
C ALA A 222 1.16 10.25 -9.76
N LEU A 223 1.24 11.20 -8.80
CA LEU A 223 0.28 12.30 -8.70
C LEU A 223 0.31 13.22 -9.94
N ARG A 224 1.47 13.37 -10.59
CA ARG A 224 1.65 14.28 -11.73
C ARG A 224 1.29 13.67 -13.08
N SER A 225 1.47 12.35 -13.25
CA SER A 225 1.34 11.68 -14.54
C SER A 225 -0.07 11.69 -15.15
N ARG A 226 -1.11 12.02 -14.37
CA ARG A 226 -2.50 12.17 -14.84
C ARG A 226 -3.00 13.62 -14.88
N SER A 227 -2.17 14.57 -14.43
CA SER A 227 -2.53 15.99 -14.37
C SER A 227 -2.10 16.80 -15.60
N SER A 228 -1.42 16.16 -16.54
CA SER A 228 -0.88 16.71 -17.80
C SER A 228 -1.70 16.27 -18.99
#